data_AF-A0A7V8QPN2-F1
#
_entry.id   AF-A0A7V8QPN2-F1
#
_cell.length_a   1.000
_cell.length_b   1.000
_cell.length_c   1.000
_cell.angle_alpha   90.00
_cell.angle_beta   90.00
_cell.angle_gamma   90.00
#
_symmetry.space_group_name_H-M   'P 1'
#
loop_
_entity.id
_entity.type
_entity.pdbx_description
1 polymer ?
#
loop_
_entity_poly.entity_id
_entity_poly.type
_entity_poly.pdbx_seq_one_letter_code
_entity_poly.pdbx_strand_id
1 'polypeptide(L)'
;MFKKIIYITMLTFFITSCSDSFSSVKRGLTGAKKKGGDEFMVRKKDPLILPPDFQSLPTPDQQIVESEEISLLEKKLKNKTEINTTTSKTENSILQKIRKK
;
A
#
# COMPACT_ATOMS: atom_id res chain seq x y z
N MET A 1 -22.64 -20.82 -26.26
CA MET A 1 -22.74 -21.67 -25.04
C MET A 1 -21.53 -21.52 -24.11
N PHE A 2 -20.30 -21.42 -24.63
CA PHE A 2 -19.07 -21.25 -23.81
C PHE A 2 -19.06 -20.09 -22.80
N LYS A 3 -19.62 -18.92 -23.15
CA LYS A 3 -19.72 -17.79 -22.21
C LYS A 3 -20.51 -18.14 -20.95
N LYS A 4 -21.63 -18.87 -21.08
CA LYS A 4 -22.44 -19.31 -19.93
C LYS A 4 -21.73 -20.37 -19.10
N ILE A 5 -21.00 -21.28 -19.74
CA ILE A 5 -20.14 -22.26 -19.05
C ILE A 5 -19.07 -21.55 -18.23
N ILE A 6 -18.38 -20.54 -18.79
CA ILE A 6 -17.34 -19.77 -18.07
C ILE A 6 -17.90 -19.13 -16.78
N TYR A 7 -19.09 -18.54 -16.85
CA TYR A 7 -19.71 -17.92 -15.68
C TYR A 7 -20.13 -18.94 -14.62
N ILE A 8 -20.62 -20.10 -15.03
CA ILE A 8 -20.99 -21.20 -14.12
C ILE A 8 -19.75 -21.80 -13.45
N THR A 9 -18.65 -21.98 -14.19
CA THR A 9 -17.39 -22.47 -13.63
C THR A 9 -16.78 -21.46 -12.64
N MET A 10 -16.86 -20.16 -12.94
CA MET A 10 -16.41 -19.11 -12.01
C MET A 10 -17.22 -19.12 -10.71
N LEU A 11 -18.55 -19.23 -10.80
CA LEU A 11 -19.43 -19.21 -9.64
C LEU A 11 -19.21 -20.42 -8.71
N THR A 12 -19.03 -21.61 -9.29
CA THR A 12 -18.76 -22.83 -8.52
C THR A 12 -17.39 -22.79 -7.84
N PHE A 13 -16.39 -22.16 -8.45
CA PHE A 13 -15.07 -21.94 -7.84
C PHE A 13 -15.15 -21.03 -6.59
N PHE A 14 -15.93 -19.94 -6.64
CA PHE A 14 -16.13 -19.06 -5.48
C PHE A 14 -16.83 -19.75 -4.32
N ILE A 15 -17.82 -20.61 -4.59
CA ILE A 15 -18.60 -21.29 -3.55
C ILE A 15 -17.78 -22.42 -2.89
N THR A 16 -16.94 -23.12 -3.65
CA THR A 16 -16.11 -24.22 -3.14
C THR A 16 -14.86 -23.74 -2.39
N SER A 17 -14.38 -22.52 -2.66
CA SER A 17 -13.21 -21.92 -2.00
C SER A 17 -13.40 -21.71 -0.49
N CYS A 18 -14.63 -21.75 0.02
CA CYS A 18 -14.94 -21.52 1.44
C CYS A 18 -15.12 -22.83 2.25
N SER A 19 -14.82 -23.99 1.66
CA SER A 19 -15.08 -25.32 2.26
C SER A 19 -14.45 -25.53 3.64
N ASP A 20 -13.23 -25.05 3.88
CA ASP A 20 -12.57 -25.15 5.20
C ASP A 20 -13.05 -24.07 6.20
N SER A 21 -13.51 -22.92 5.71
CA SER A 21 -13.92 -21.79 6.56
C SER A 21 -15.23 -22.08 7.32
N PHE A 22 -16.16 -22.81 6.70
CA PHE A 22 -17.42 -23.19 7.34
C PHE A 22 -17.21 -24.07 8.58
N SER A 23 -16.16 -24.89 8.59
CA SER A 23 -15.80 -25.71 9.75
C SER A 23 -15.38 -24.88 10.97
N SER A 24 -14.77 -23.72 10.75
CA SER A 24 -14.33 -22.78 11.78
C SER A 24 -15.51 -21.95 12.31
N VAL A 25 -16.39 -21.49 11.42
CA VAL A 25 -17.64 -20.80 11.79
C VAL A 25 -18.56 -21.73 12.60
N LYS A 26 -18.73 -22.98 12.15
CA LYS A 26 -19.49 -24.02 12.88
C LYS A 26 -18.91 -24.25 14.28
N ARG A 27 -17.58 -24.30 14.42
CA ARG A 27 -16.94 -24.43 15.75
C ARG A 27 -17.17 -23.21 16.64
N GLY A 28 -17.10 -22.01 16.08
CA GLY A 28 -17.43 -20.77 16.79
C GLY A 28 -18.88 -20.71 17.27
N LEU A 29 -19.84 -21.14 16.44
CA LEU A 29 -21.26 -21.13 16.78
C LEU A 29 -21.66 -22.26 17.75
N THR A 30 -21.03 -23.43 17.65
CA THR A 30 -21.31 -24.59 18.52
C THR A 30 -20.51 -24.57 19.82
N GLY A 31 -19.55 -23.64 19.97
CA GLY A 31 -18.62 -23.62 21.11
C GLY A 31 -17.73 -24.86 21.20
N ALA A 32 -17.68 -25.69 20.17
CA ALA A 32 -16.94 -26.94 20.19
C ALA A 32 -15.43 -26.66 20.16
N LYS A 33 -14.71 -27.12 21.20
CA LYS A 33 -13.25 -27.05 21.23
C LYS A 33 -12.65 -27.86 20.08
N LYS A 34 -11.57 -27.33 19.47
CA LYS A 34 -10.75 -28.10 18.52
C LYS A 34 -10.13 -29.28 19.27
N LYS A 35 -10.25 -30.51 18.74
CA LYS A 35 -9.49 -31.67 19.24
C LYS A 35 -7.99 -31.32 19.17
N GLY A 36 -7.32 -31.30 20.33
CA GLY A 36 -5.90 -30.91 20.47
C GLY A 36 -5.61 -29.47 20.93
N GLY A 37 -6.59 -28.76 21.52
CA GLY A 37 -6.45 -27.34 21.89
C GLY A 37 -5.75 -27.02 23.23
N ASP A 38 -5.41 -28.03 24.03
CA ASP A 38 -4.79 -27.82 25.35
C ASP A 38 -3.26 -28.03 25.32
N GLU A 39 -2.70 -28.25 24.13
CA GLU A 39 -1.26 -28.23 23.92
C GLU A 39 -0.80 -26.78 23.78
N PHE A 40 -0.36 -26.19 24.89
CA PHE A 40 0.39 -24.94 24.81
C PHE A 40 1.56 -25.15 23.85
N MET A 41 1.65 -24.35 22.78
CA MET A 41 2.77 -24.37 21.86
C MET A 41 4.03 -23.84 22.56
N VAL A 42 4.60 -24.64 23.47
CA VAL A 42 5.88 -24.38 24.12
C VAL A 42 6.97 -24.65 23.08
N ARG A 43 7.12 -23.72 22.13
CA ARG A 43 8.24 -23.69 21.20
C ARG A 43 9.43 -23.12 21.97
N LYS A 44 10.53 -23.87 22.06
CA LYS A 44 11.78 -23.30 22.55
C LYS A 44 12.15 -22.15 21.64
N LYS A 45 12.22 -20.94 22.19
CA LYS A 45 12.73 -19.78 21.48
C LYS A 45 14.21 -20.02 21.25
N ASP A 46 14.65 -19.93 20.01
CA ASP A 46 16.07 -19.96 19.71
C ASP A 46 16.77 -18.82 20.46
N PRO A 47 18.00 -19.05 20.97
CA PRO A 47 18.75 -17.99 21.63
C PRO A 47 18.85 -16.81 20.67
N LEU A 48 18.65 -15.60 21.21
CA LEU A 48 18.78 -14.38 20.43
C LEU A 48 20.25 -14.18 20.09
N ILE A 49 20.69 -14.75 18.97
CA ILE A 49 21.99 -14.47 18.37
C ILE A 49 21.83 -13.28 17.44
N LEU A 50 22.71 -12.30 17.60
CA LEU A 50 22.83 -11.22 16.63
C LEU A 50 23.33 -11.84 15.31
N PRO A 51 22.71 -11.55 14.16
CA PRO A 51 23.25 -11.97 12.88
C PRO A 51 24.68 -11.40 12.73
N PRO A 52 25.58 -12.12 12.06
CA PRO A 52 26.99 -11.69 11.90
C PRO A 52 27.12 -10.29 11.30
N ASP A 53 26.13 -9.89 10.50
CA ASP A 53 26.05 -8.63 9.76
C ASP A 53 25.03 -7.64 10.37
N PHE A 54 24.74 -7.72 11.68
CA PHE A 54 23.75 -6.85 12.33
C PHE A 54 24.04 -5.34 12.17
N GLN A 55 25.31 -4.97 12.05
CA GLN A 55 25.73 -3.58 11.92
C GLN A 55 25.95 -3.12 10.48
N SER A 56 25.96 -4.04 9.51
CA SER A 56 26.12 -3.67 8.11
C SER A 56 24.75 -3.46 7.47
N LEU A 57 24.45 -2.21 7.13
CA LEU A 57 23.34 -1.89 6.26
C LEU A 57 23.75 -2.21 4.81
N PRO A 58 22.84 -2.73 3.96
CA PRO A 58 23.12 -2.77 2.53
C PRO A 58 23.42 -1.34 2.08
N THR A 59 24.46 -1.20 1.26
CA THR A 59 24.72 0.09 0.61
C THR A 59 23.49 0.42 -0.22
N PRO A 60 22.89 1.62 -0.07
CA PRO A 60 21.83 2.03 -0.97
C PRO A 60 22.36 1.87 -2.39
N ASP A 61 21.57 1.26 -3.27
CA ASP A 61 21.89 1.20 -4.69
C ASP A 61 22.31 2.61 -5.08
N GLN A 62 23.54 2.74 -5.58
CA GLN A 62 23.93 3.96 -6.27
C GLN A 62 23.02 3.99 -7.49
N GLN A 63 21.84 4.59 -7.33
CA GLN A 63 21.07 5.08 -8.44
C GLN A 63 22.05 6.03 -9.11
N ILE A 64 22.68 5.53 -10.18
CA ILE A 64 23.43 6.34 -11.13
C ILE A 64 22.37 7.34 -11.56
N VAL A 65 22.35 8.50 -10.89
CA VAL A 65 21.45 9.57 -11.26
C VAL A 65 21.99 9.97 -12.61
N GLU A 66 21.34 9.44 -13.64
CA GLU A 66 21.65 9.70 -15.03
C GLU A 66 21.71 11.23 -15.13
N SER A 67 22.90 11.77 -15.37
CA SER A 67 23.15 13.22 -15.24
C SER A 67 22.22 14.06 -16.11
N GLU A 68 21.61 13.40 -17.10
CA GLU A 68 20.55 13.93 -17.95
C GLU A 68 19.30 14.33 -17.15
N GLU A 69 18.83 13.53 -16.19
CA GLU A 69 17.62 13.85 -15.40
C GLU A 69 17.82 15.11 -14.54
N ILE A 70 19.00 15.25 -13.92
CA ILE A 70 19.36 16.43 -13.12
C ILE A 70 19.39 17.68 -14.02
N SER A 71 19.99 17.57 -15.21
CA SER A 71 20.08 18.67 -16.16
C SER A 71 18.71 19.11 -16.70
N LEU A 72 17.78 18.17 -16.86
CA LEU A 72 16.39 18.43 -17.29
C LEU A 72 15.58 19.09 -16.18
N LEU A 73 15.79 18.69 -14.93
CA LEU A 73 15.19 19.33 -13.76
C LEU A 73 15.68 20.77 -13.59
N GLU A 74 16.99 21.02 -13.74
CA GLU A 74 17.55 22.37 -13.68
C GLU A 74 17.01 23.29 -14.78
N LYS A 75 16.88 22.79 -16.01
CA LYS A 75 16.26 23.54 -17.12
C LYS A 75 14.79 23.86 -16.83
N LYS A 76 14.03 22.91 -16.30
CA LYS A 76 12.62 23.14 -15.90
C LYS A 76 12.50 24.13 -14.74
N LEU A 77 13.45 24.14 -13.81
CA LEU A 77 13.45 25.08 -12.68
C LEU A 77 13.75 26.52 -13.14
N LYS A 78 14.72 26.71 -14.04
CA LYS A 78 15.03 28.02 -14.65
C LYS A 78 13.85 28.62 -15.42
N ASN A 79 13.06 27.79 -16.10
CA ASN A 79 11.91 28.25 -16.89
C ASN A 79 10.71 28.68 -16.01
N LYS A 80 10.70 28.36 -14.71
CA LYS A 80 9.61 28.72 -13.79
C LYS A 80 9.83 30.09 -13.11
N THR A 81 10.97 30.74 -13.33
CA THR A 81 11.29 32.06 -12.74
C THR A 81 10.66 33.24 -13.49
N GLU A 82 9.92 33.01 -14.58
CA GLU A 82 8.96 34.01 -15.09
C GLU A 82 7.63 33.88 -14.34
N ILE A 83 7.59 34.49 -13.15
CA ILE A 83 6.34 34.74 -12.44
C ILE A 83 5.62 35.84 -13.20
N ASN A 84 4.85 35.47 -14.22
CA ASN A 84 3.79 36.34 -14.71
C ASN A 84 2.76 36.48 -13.59
N THR A 85 2.75 37.64 -12.95
CA THR A 85 1.72 38.07 -12.00
C THR A 85 0.40 38.26 -12.73
N THR A 86 -0.22 37.17 -13.18
CA THR A 86 -1.63 37.20 -13.59
C THR A 86 -2.45 37.17 -12.31
N THR A 87 -2.76 38.36 -11.79
CA THR A 87 -3.67 38.52 -10.67
C THR A 87 -4.96 37.77 -10.98
N SER A 88 -5.27 36.77 -10.15
CA SER A 88 -6.45 35.94 -10.36
C SER A 88 -7.71 36.81 -10.20
N LYS A 89 -8.75 36.57 -10.99
CA LYS A 89 -10.03 37.33 -10.87
C LYS A 89 -10.58 37.30 -9.45
N THR A 90 -10.34 36.20 -8.72
CA THR A 90 -10.72 36.02 -7.32
C THR A 90 -9.95 36.96 -6.38
N GLU A 91 -8.64 37.10 -6.58
CA GLU A 91 -7.79 38.00 -5.80
C GLU A 91 -8.21 39.46 -5.95
N ASN A 92 -8.51 39.90 -7.18
CA ASN A 92 -9.05 41.23 -7.44
C ASN A 92 -10.42 41.46 -6.76
N SER A 93 -11.28 40.44 -6.70
CA SER A 93 -12.57 40.52 -5.99
C SER A 93 -12.39 40.69 -4.48
N ILE A 94 -11.39 40.04 -3.89
CA ILE A 94 -11.07 40.13 -2.47
C ILE A 94 -10.51 41.52 -2.14
N LEU A 95 -9.57 42.03 -2.92
CA LEU A 95 -9.00 43.39 -2.73
C LEU A 95 -10.08 44.48 -2.84
N GLN A 96 -11.01 44.35 -3.77
CA GLN A 96 -12.12 45.30 -3.91
C GLN A 96 -13.05 45.29 -2.70
N LYS A 97 -13.30 44.13 -2.09
CA LYS A 97 -14.10 44.03 -0.85
C LYS A 97 -13.39 44.67 0.34
N ILE A 98 -12.08 44.52 0.46
CA ILE A 98 -11.28 45.12 1.55
C ILE A 98 -11.31 46.66 1.46
N ARG A 99 -11.19 47.23 0.25
CA ARG A 99 -11.21 48.70 0.04
C ARG A 99 -12.57 49.37 0.24
N LYS A 100 -13.65 48.61 0.25
CA LYS A 100 -15.03 49.13 0.42
C LYS A 100 -15.48 49.19 1.88
N LYS A 101 -14.64 48.77 2.82
CA LYS A 101 -14.85 48.92 4.27
C LYS A 101 -14.12 50.16 4.75
#